data_AF-A0A4Q4CIU2-F1
#
_entry.id   AF-A0A4Q4CIU2-F1
#
_cell.length_a   1.000
_cell.length_b   1.000
_cell.length_c   1.000
_cell.angle_alpha   90.00
_cell.angle_beta   90.00
_cell.angle_gamma   90.00
#
_symmetry.space_group_name_H-M   'P 1'
#
loop_
_entity.id
_entity.type
_entity.pdbx_description
1 polymer ?
#
loop_
_entity_poly.entity_id
_entity_poly.type
_entity_poly.pdbx_seq_one_letter_code
_entity_poly.pdbx_strand_id
1 'polypeptide(L)'
;MTFRHLLLATAVAAVAALPVSGRAQPVSGLYVGAGAGINNWKDNSRRGISVHDNDIGFAGVGSLGWGFGNGFRAEVEGNYRNHEIKTLVLPNRLLGHSGTVDRYGVMANALFDFDLSSFGISPSVYMPYLGGGAGYAWTDVSKARLRGAGTSNYVVDDTAGSFAYQAIVGGAFGLAPGLAMTVEYRYFNVLSPSLEITRTSGPAQANVPGRWKPEGENHSLLVGLRYAFNPPAAAAPVAEAPAAPPPPPSVARTYLVFFDWNSADLTDRARQIIGEAAGNARRLAATRIELAGHADRSGTPAYNQRLSERRAQV
;
A
#
# COMPACT_ATOMS: atom_id res chain seq x y z
N MET A 1 8.23 -19.79 12.73
CA MET A 1 7.79 -18.72 11.81
C MET A 1 8.75 -18.70 10.64
N THR A 2 8.38 -19.30 9.51
CA THR A 2 9.28 -19.60 8.39
C THR A 2 9.38 -18.43 7.42
N PHE A 3 10.57 -18.30 6.82
CA PHE A 3 11.10 -17.34 5.82
C PHE A 3 10.15 -16.87 4.69
N ARG A 4 8.95 -17.46 4.57
CA ARG A 4 7.94 -17.26 3.52
C ARG A 4 7.12 -15.97 3.69
N HIS A 5 6.98 -15.48 4.93
CA HIS A 5 6.31 -14.20 5.19
C HIS A 5 7.16 -13.01 4.72
N LEU A 6 8.47 -13.21 4.60
CA LEU A 6 9.41 -12.14 4.22
C LEU A 6 9.40 -11.85 2.72
N LEU A 7 9.16 -12.86 1.87
CA LEU A 7 9.15 -12.73 0.40
C LEU A 7 7.89 -12.03 -0.14
N LEU A 8 6.72 -12.24 0.46
CA LEU A 8 5.50 -11.51 0.07
C LEU A 8 5.55 -10.03 0.48
N ALA A 9 6.22 -9.70 1.59
CA ALA A 9 6.37 -8.32 2.04
C ALA A 9 7.45 -7.55 1.23
N THR A 10 8.46 -8.23 0.69
CA THR A 10 9.55 -7.58 -0.07
C THR A 10 9.22 -7.31 -1.54
N ALA A 11 8.29 -8.06 -2.15
CA ALA A 11 7.84 -7.78 -3.52
C ALA A 11 7.17 -6.40 -3.67
N VAL A 12 6.51 -5.90 -2.61
CA VAL A 12 5.91 -4.56 -2.58
C VAL A 12 6.98 -3.45 -2.49
N ALA A 13 8.16 -3.75 -1.94
CA ALA A 13 9.24 -2.78 -1.74
C ALA A 13 10.19 -2.65 -2.95
N ALA A 14 10.29 -3.65 -3.82
CA ALA A 14 11.33 -3.71 -4.86
C ALA A 14 11.03 -2.96 -6.17
N VAL A 15 9.83 -2.40 -6.35
CA VAL A 15 9.43 -1.70 -7.60
C VAL A 15 9.81 -0.20 -7.61
N ALA A 16 10.48 0.29 -6.56
CA ALA A 16 10.79 1.72 -6.38
C ALA A 16 11.87 2.31 -7.32
N ALA A 17 12.35 1.59 -8.35
CA ALA A 17 13.51 1.98 -9.15
C ALA A 17 13.27 2.16 -10.67
N LEU A 18 12.01 2.17 -11.13
CA LEU A 18 11.72 2.46 -12.55
C LEU A 18 11.59 3.97 -12.80
N PRO A 19 12.15 4.51 -13.90
CA PRO A 19 11.92 5.89 -14.30
C PRO A 19 10.45 6.04 -14.73
N VAL A 20 9.61 6.48 -13.79
CA VAL A 20 8.17 6.70 -13.98
C VAL A 20 7.96 8.14 -14.44
N SER A 21 7.54 8.32 -15.69
CA SER A 21 7.19 9.64 -16.26
C SER A 21 5.68 9.90 -16.24
N GLY A 22 4.86 8.92 -15.86
CA GLY A 22 3.39 9.03 -15.83
C GLY A 22 2.85 9.20 -14.41
N ARG A 23 1.85 10.08 -14.22
CA ARG A 23 1.16 10.24 -12.93
C ARG A 23 0.13 9.13 -12.71
N ALA A 24 0.25 8.32 -11.66
CA ALA A 24 -0.84 7.46 -11.19
C ALA A 24 -1.88 8.32 -10.44
N GLN A 25 -2.93 8.79 -11.11
CA GLN A 25 -4.04 9.50 -10.46
C GLN A 25 -5.24 8.56 -10.26
N PRO A 26 -6.19 8.88 -9.36
CA PRO A 26 -7.43 8.13 -9.24
C PRO A 26 -8.10 8.01 -10.61
N VAL A 27 -8.48 6.79 -11.00
CA VAL A 27 -9.08 6.57 -12.31
C VAL A 27 -10.44 7.27 -12.36
N SER A 28 -10.70 7.99 -13.45
CA SER A 28 -11.99 8.60 -13.75
C SER A 28 -12.44 8.13 -15.13
N GLY A 29 -13.61 7.49 -15.19
CA GLY A 29 -14.18 6.93 -16.41
C GLY A 29 -13.76 5.47 -16.69
N LEU A 30 -13.98 5.05 -17.93
CA LEU A 30 -13.74 3.69 -18.40
C LEU A 30 -12.25 3.33 -18.39
N TYR A 31 -11.94 2.12 -17.95
CA TYR A 31 -10.62 1.52 -18.06
C TYR A 31 -10.71 0.02 -18.36
N VAL A 32 -9.62 -0.52 -18.91
CA VAL A 32 -9.43 -1.96 -19.08
C VAL A 32 -8.17 -2.41 -18.37
N GLY A 33 -8.17 -3.64 -17.89
CA GLY A 33 -7.05 -4.26 -17.20
C GLY A 33 -6.79 -5.67 -17.70
N ALA A 34 -5.52 -6.06 -17.71
CA ALA A 34 -5.11 -7.45 -17.91
C ALA A 34 -3.92 -7.76 -16.99
N GLY A 35 -3.96 -8.91 -16.33
CA GLY A 35 -2.91 -9.35 -15.42
C GLY A 35 -2.65 -10.85 -15.55
N ALA A 36 -1.40 -11.23 -15.34
CA ALA A 36 -0.97 -12.62 -15.34
C ALA A 36 0.07 -12.85 -14.25
N GLY A 37 0.18 -14.08 -13.78
CA GLY A 37 1.19 -14.40 -12.79
C GLY A 37 1.05 -15.78 -12.20
N ILE A 38 1.50 -15.88 -10.96
CA ILE A 38 1.58 -17.13 -10.25
C ILE A 38 0.38 -17.29 -9.32
N ASN A 39 -0.04 -18.53 -9.15
CA ASN A 39 -1.11 -18.89 -8.23
C ASN A 39 -0.64 -20.02 -7.32
N ASN A 40 -1.03 -19.94 -6.06
CA ASN A 40 -0.79 -20.98 -5.08
C ASN A 40 -2.13 -21.37 -4.44
N TRP A 41 -2.54 -22.60 -4.68
CA TRP A 41 -3.73 -23.18 -4.10
C TRP A 41 -3.37 -23.90 -2.79
N LYS A 42 -3.97 -23.45 -1.69
CA LYS A 42 -3.83 -24.09 -0.38
C LYS A 42 -5.09 -24.89 -0.07
N ASP A 43 -4.92 -26.20 -0.01
CA ASP A 43 -5.92 -27.10 0.53
C ASP A 43 -6.03 -26.90 2.06
N ASN A 44 -7.24 -26.62 2.53
CA ASN A 44 -7.54 -26.43 3.95
C ASN A 44 -8.39 -27.58 4.51
N SER A 45 -8.57 -28.65 3.74
CA SER A 45 -9.37 -29.82 4.12
C SER A 45 -8.83 -30.47 5.40
N ARG A 46 -9.58 -30.35 6.50
CA ARG A 46 -9.26 -31.03 7.78
C ARG A 46 -9.97 -32.40 7.93
N ARG A 47 -10.92 -32.71 7.05
CA ARG A 47 -11.70 -33.97 7.02
C ARG A 47 -12.05 -34.33 5.57
N GLY A 48 -11.38 -35.32 4.97
CA GLY A 48 -11.68 -35.78 3.60
C GLY A 48 -10.44 -36.11 2.76
N ILE A 49 -10.58 -36.06 1.43
CA ILE A 49 -9.45 -36.12 0.48
C ILE A 49 -8.65 -34.83 0.64
N SER A 50 -7.39 -34.94 1.03
CA SER A 50 -6.44 -33.83 1.03
C SER A 50 -5.51 -33.91 -0.17
N VAL A 51 -5.23 -32.77 -0.78
CA VAL A 51 -4.26 -32.63 -1.86
C VAL A 51 -2.96 -32.09 -1.28
N HIS A 52 -1.89 -32.86 -1.46
CA HIS A 52 -0.55 -32.41 -1.08
C HIS A 52 0.19 -31.98 -2.35
N ASP A 53 0.31 -30.67 -2.53
CA ASP A 53 1.05 -30.09 -3.65
C ASP A 53 1.88 -28.88 -3.22
N ASN A 54 3.06 -28.76 -3.82
CA ASN A 54 3.99 -27.64 -3.64
C ASN A 54 4.21 -26.86 -4.94
N ASP A 55 3.53 -27.22 -6.04
CA ASP A 55 3.70 -26.57 -7.32
C ASP A 55 2.90 -25.27 -7.43
N ILE A 56 3.56 -24.30 -8.07
CA ILE A 56 3.00 -22.99 -8.32
C ILE A 56 2.29 -23.05 -9.69
N GLY A 57 0.98 -22.83 -9.68
CA GLY A 57 0.17 -22.73 -10.89
C GLY A 57 0.24 -21.34 -11.54
N PHE A 58 -0.46 -21.19 -12.66
CA PHE A 58 -0.61 -19.90 -13.35
C PHE A 58 -2.00 -19.30 -13.08
N ALA A 59 -2.07 -17.97 -13.11
CA ALA A 59 -3.32 -17.21 -13.06
C ALA A 59 -3.32 -16.09 -14.09
N GLY A 60 -4.48 -15.87 -14.70
CA GLY A 60 -4.76 -14.79 -15.63
C GLY A 60 -6.08 -14.11 -15.31
N VAL A 61 -6.11 -12.80 -15.48
CA VAL A 61 -7.26 -11.93 -15.23
C VAL A 61 -7.40 -10.92 -16.36
N GLY A 62 -8.61 -10.74 -16.85
CA GLY A 62 -8.98 -9.64 -17.75
C GLY A 62 -10.17 -8.89 -17.16
N SER A 63 -10.14 -7.56 -17.24
CA SER A 63 -11.18 -6.75 -16.62
C SER A 63 -11.55 -5.49 -17.37
N LEU A 64 -12.80 -5.08 -17.18
CA LEU A 64 -13.37 -3.82 -17.64
C LEU A 64 -13.95 -3.11 -16.42
N GLY A 65 -13.53 -1.87 -16.20
CA GLY A 65 -13.93 -1.14 -15.02
C GLY A 65 -14.22 0.32 -15.27
N TRP A 66 -14.84 0.94 -14.28
CA TRP A 66 -15.18 2.34 -14.26
C TRP A 66 -14.66 2.97 -12.96
N GLY A 67 -13.88 4.03 -13.09
CA GLY A 67 -13.44 4.85 -11.97
C GLY A 67 -14.35 6.05 -11.75
N PHE A 68 -14.68 6.35 -10.50
CA PHE A 68 -15.58 7.45 -10.15
C PHE A 68 -14.84 8.77 -9.88
N GLY A 69 -13.50 8.78 -9.98
CA GLY A 69 -12.67 9.98 -9.76
C GLY A 69 -12.51 10.39 -8.28
N ASN A 70 -13.21 9.73 -7.35
CA ASN A 70 -13.13 9.94 -5.91
C ASN A 70 -12.36 8.82 -5.17
N GLY A 71 -11.52 8.07 -5.90
CA GLY A 71 -10.81 6.90 -5.39
C GLY A 71 -11.57 5.58 -5.54
N PHE A 72 -12.91 5.60 -5.60
CA PHE A 72 -13.68 4.38 -5.83
C PHE A 72 -13.61 3.93 -7.29
N ARG A 73 -13.59 2.61 -7.49
CA ARG A 73 -13.68 1.94 -8.79
C ARG A 73 -14.61 0.73 -8.69
N ALA A 74 -15.35 0.49 -9.77
CA ALA A 74 -16.11 -0.74 -9.96
C ALA A 74 -15.56 -1.49 -11.18
N GLU A 75 -15.50 -2.82 -11.13
CA GLU A 75 -14.89 -3.63 -12.17
C GLU A 75 -15.63 -4.93 -12.38
N VAL A 76 -15.81 -5.33 -13.63
CA VAL A 76 -16.21 -6.68 -14.02
C VAL A 76 -14.97 -7.40 -14.55
N GLU A 77 -14.75 -8.61 -14.06
CA GLU A 77 -13.55 -9.39 -14.30
C GLU A 77 -13.90 -10.80 -14.80
N GLY A 78 -13.17 -11.26 -15.82
CA GLY A 78 -13.02 -12.68 -16.13
C GLY A 78 -11.67 -13.18 -15.61
N ASN A 79 -11.65 -14.35 -14.99
CA ASN A 79 -10.44 -14.95 -14.44
C ASN A 79 -10.29 -16.42 -14.80
N TYR A 80 -9.05 -16.88 -14.91
CA TYR A 80 -8.67 -18.27 -15.11
C TYR A 80 -7.42 -18.58 -14.28
N ARG A 81 -7.41 -19.73 -13.62
CA ARG A 81 -6.30 -20.22 -12.80
C ARG A 81 -6.18 -21.71 -13.00
N ASN A 82 -4.97 -22.21 -13.21
CA ASN A 82 -4.71 -23.64 -13.32
C ASN A 82 -3.79 -24.10 -12.20
N HIS A 83 -3.96 -25.33 -11.74
CA HIS A 83 -3.05 -26.05 -10.86
C HIS A 83 -2.92 -27.50 -11.32
N GLU A 84 -1.71 -28.03 -11.26
CA GLU A 84 -1.50 -29.48 -11.34
C GLU A 84 -1.81 -30.10 -9.98
N ILE A 85 -2.29 -31.33 -9.98
CA ILE A 85 -2.46 -32.13 -8.77
C ILE A 85 -1.50 -33.31 -8.81
N LYS A 86 -0.51 -33.30 -7.92
CA LYS A 86 0.47 -34.39 -7.85
C LYS A 86 0.02 -35.57 -7.01
N THR A 87 -0.55 -35.33 -5.82
CA THR A 87 -0.92 -36.39 -4.88
C THR A 87 -2.27 -36.13 -4.21
N LEU A 88 -3.20 -37.09 -4.31
CA LEU A 88 -4.44 -37.14 -3.52
C LEU A 88 -4.29 -38.15 -2.38
N VAL A 89 -4.57 -37.72 -1.16
CA VAL A 89 -4.52 -38.54 0.05
C VAL A 89 -5.91 -38.64 0.66
N LEU A 90 -6.44 -39.84 0.85
CA LEU A 90 -7.60 -40.08 1.72
C LEU A 90 -7.13 -40.38 3.14
N PRO A 91 -7.96 -40.19 4.17
CA PRO A 91 -7.65 -40.67 5.51
C PRO A 91 -7.36 -42.18 5.45
N ASN A 92 -6.15 -42.57 5.88
CA ASN A 92 -5.61 -43.94 5.93
C ASN A 92 -5.25 -44.64 4.60
N ARG A 93 -5.14 -43.94 3.45
CA ARG A 93 -4.57 -44.56 2.23
C ARG A 93 -4.15 -43.54 1.15
N LEU A 94 -2.97 -43.72 0.56
CA LEU A 94 -2.51 -43.01 -0.65
C LEU A 94 -3.24 -43.57 -1.87
N LEU A 95 -4.02 -42.75 -2.59
CA LEU A 95 -4.92 -43.29 -3.62
C LEU A 95 -4.88 -42.61 -4.98
N GLY A 96 -4.14 -41.52 -5.26
CA GLY A 96 -4.15 -40.96 -6.61
C GLY A 96 -2.82 -40.41 -7.12
N HIS A 97 -2.56 -40.65 -8.42
CA HIS A 97 -1.45 -40.07 -9.19
C HIS A 97 -2.03 -39.19 -10.29
N SER A 98 -1.60 -37.93 -10.33
CA SER A 98 -1.85 -36.93 -11.38
C SER A 98 -3.31 -36.51 -11.59
N GLY A 99 -3.50 -35.22 -11.81
CA GLY A 99 -4.76 -34.59 -12.21
C GLY A 99 -4.53 -33.10 -12.43
N THR A 100 -5.52 -32.39 -12.95
CA THR A 100 -5.49 -30.94 -13.10
C THR A 100 -6.72 -30.34 -12.44
N VAL A 101 -6.54 -29.22 -11.74
CA VAL A 101 -7.65 -28.37 -11.28
C VAL A 101 -7.57 -27.05 -12.00
N ASP A 102 -8.60 -26.78 -12.80
CA ASP A 102 -8.79 -25.48 -13.44
C ASP A 102 -9.93 -24.75 -12.74
N ARG A 103 -9.75 -23.46 -12.47
CA ARG A 103 -10.78 -22.59 -11.92
C ARG A 103 -10.92 -21.37 -12.79
N TYR A 104 -12.13 -21.10 -13.24
CA TYR A 104 -12.44 -19.91 -14.02
C TYR A 104 -13.76 -19.31 -13.59
N GLY A 105 -13.94 -18.02 -13.81
CA GLY A 105 -15.15 -17.36 -13.34
C GLY A 105 -15.28 -15.91 -13.78
N VAL A 106 -16.43 -15.35 -13.43
CA VAL A 106 -16.77 -13.94 -13.63
C VAL A 106 -17.03 -13.30 -12.28
N MET A 107 -16.44 -12.13 -12.05
CA MET A 107 -16.49 -11.42 -10.76
C MET A 107 -16.91 -9.98 -10.98
N ALA A 108 -17.65 -9.43 -10.01
CA ALA A 108 -17.84 -7.99 -9.85
C ALA A 108 -17.04 -7.54 -8.63
N ASN A 109 -16.23 -6.49 -8.81
CA ASN A 109 -15.31 -5.98 -7.81
C ASN A 109 -15.61 -4.51 -7.50
N ALA A 110 -15.44 -4.15 -6.23
CA ALA A 110 -15.31 -2.78 -5.79
C ALA A 110 -13.89 -2.56 -5.28
N LEU A 111 -13.22 -1.52 -5.77
CA LEU A 111 -11.86 -1.15 -5.37
C LEU A 111 -11.81 0.29 -4.89
N PHE A 112 -10.84 0.58 -4.04
CA PHE A 112 -10.57 1.90 -3.52
C PHE A 112 -9.07 2.22 -3.66
N ASP A 113 -8.78 3.28 -4.40
CA ASP A 113 -7.45 3.84 -4.62
C ASP A 113 -7.12 4.83 -3.48
N PHE A 114 -5.99 4.61 -2.80
CA PHE A 114 -5.56 5.42 -1.67
C PHE A 114 -4.69 6.59 -2.12
N ASP A 115 -5.09 7.80 -1.73
CA ASP A 115 -4.23 8.97 -1.84
C ASP A 115 -3.24 9.01 -0.65
N LEU A 116 -1.98 8.69 -0.91
CA LEU A 116 -0.90 8.74 0.10
C LEU A 116 -0.19 10.11 0.17
N SER A 117 -0.71 11.16 -0.48
CA SER A 117 -0.10 12.50 -0.48
C SER A 117 0.11 13.07 0.93
N SER A 118 -0.82 12.79 1.85
CA SER A 118 -0.72 13.16 3.26
C SER A 118 0.48 12.53 4.00
N PHE A 119 1.08 11.47 3.45
CA PHE A 119 2.26 10.80 4.02
C PHE A 119 3.56 11.16 3.30
N GLY A 120 3.54 12.18 2.41
CA GLY A 120 4.72 12.62 1.65
C GLY A 120 5.08 11.72 0.45
N ILE A 121 4.29 10.68 0.18
CA ILE A 121 4.42 9.85 -1.02
C ILE A 121 3.53 10.47 -2.09
N SER A 122 4.14 11.07 -3.12
CA SER A 122 3.34 11.67 -4.20
C SER A 122 2.53 10.57 -4.90
N PRO A 123 1.19 10.72 -5.02
CA PRO A 123 0.34 9.76 -5.74
C PRO A 123 0.82 9.54 -7.18
N SER A 124 1.54 10.52 -7.72
CA SER A 124 2.06 10.50 -9.08
C SER A 124 2.91 9.28 -9.43
N VAL A 125 3.61 8.62 -8.51
CA VAL A 125 4.48 7.47 -8.86
C VAL A 125 3.82 6.13 -8.54
N TYR A 126 3.01 6.10 -7.48
CA TYR A 126 2.47 4.87 -6.92
C TYR A 126 1.08 5.11 -6.34
N MET A 127 0.12 4.29 -6.76
CA MET A 127 -1.25 4.31 -6.27
C MET A 127 -1.57 2.94 -5.66
N PRO A 128 -1.52 2.80 -4.33
CA PRO A 128 -2.01 1.59 -3.67
C PRO A 128 -3.53 1.54 -3.76
N TYR A 129 -4.08 0.34 -3.80
CA TYR A 129 -5.51 0.10 -3.72
C TYR A 129 -5.81 -1.19 -3.00
N LEU A 130 -7.02 -1.24 -2.44
CA LEU A 130 -7.62 -2.48 -1.95
C LEU A 130 -9.00 -2.65 -2.54
N GLY A 131 -9.46 -3.88 -2.61
CA GLY A 131 -10.78 -4.18 -3.13
C GLY A 131 -11.29 -5.53 -2.67
N GLY A 132 -12.55 -5.75 -2.95
CA GLY A 132 -13.23 -7.02 -2.74
C GLY A 132 -14.20 -7.27 -3.86
N GLY A 133 -14.49 -8.53 -4.09
CA GLY A 133 -15.40 -8.95 -5.15
C GLY A 133 -16.17 -10.21 -4.84
N ALA A 134 -17.26 -10.36 -5.55
CA ALA A 134 -18.15 -11.49 -5.49
C ALA A 134 -18.56 -11.89 -6.91
N GLY A 135 -18.84 -13.17 -7.11
CA GLY A 135 -19.20 -13.65 -8.43
C GLY A 135 -19.49 -15.14 -8.45
N TYR A 136 -19.31 -15.72 -9.62
CA TYR A 136 -19.57 -17.14 -9.87
C TYR A 136 -18.37 -17.75 -10.58
N ALA A 137 -17.97 -18.92 -10.11
CA ALA A 137 -16.82 -19.62 -10.65
C ALA A 137 -17.10 -21.12 -10.80
N TRP A 138 -16.43 -21.71 -11.78
CA TRP A 138 -16.45 -23.12 -12.06
C TRP A 138 -15.11 -23.72 -11.65
N THR A 139 -15.18 -24.85 -10.95
CA THR A 139 -14.03 -25.69 -10.62
C THR A 139 -14.12 -26.92 -11.50
N ASP A 140 -13.21 -27.02 -12.45
CA ASP A 140 -13.00 -28.18 -13.29
C ASP A 140 -11.90 -29.04 -12.69
N VAL A 141 -12.17 -30.33 -12.54
CA VAL A 141 -11.17 -31.31 -12.14
C VAL A 141 -11.15 -32.40 -13.17
N SER A 142 -9.99 -32.61 -13.79
CA SER A 142 -9.83 -33.55 -14.87
C SER A 142 -8.72 -34.55 -14.57
N LYS A 143 -8.93 -35.79 -15.01
CA LYS A 143 -7.96 -36.92 -14.95
C LYS A 143 -7.48 -37.28 -13.53
N ALA A 144 -8.13 -36.82 -12.47
CA ALA A 144 -7.78 -37.14 -11.10
C ALA A 144 -8.19 -38.59 -10.79
N ARG A 145 -7.23 -39.51 -10.87
CA ARG A 145 -7.47 -40.95 -10.66
C ARG A 145 -7.30 -41.34 -9.21
N LEU A 146 -8.21 -42.15 -8.70
CA LEU A 146 -8.21 -42.69 -7.36
C LEU A 146 -8.26 -44.23 -7.40
N ARG A 147 -7.36 -44.92 -6.73
CA ARG A 147 -7.44 -46.38 -6.53
C ARG A 147 -8.22 -46.65 -5.25
N GLY A 148 -9.02 -47.72 -5.22
CA GLY A 148 -9.63 -48.24 -3.99
C GLY A 148 -8.84 -49.43 -3.45
N ALA A 149 -9.38 -50.12 -2.45
CA ALA A 149 -8.91 -51.45 -2.08
C ALA A 149 -9.10 -52.49 -3.21
N GLY A 150 -8.22 -53.50 -3.29
CA GLY A 150 -8.31 -54.55 -4.31
C GLY A 150 -8.25 -54.01 -5.74
N THR A 151 -9.21 -54.40 -6.58
CA THR A 151 -9.31 -54.02 -8.01
C THR A 151 -10.20 -52.80 -8.27
N SER A 152 -10.62 -52.08 -7.21
CA SER A 152 -11.54 -50.94 -7.38
C SER A 152 -10.79 -49.70 -7.85
N ASN A 153 -11.29 -49.01 -8.87
CA ASN A 153 -10.73 -47.76 -9.36
C ASN A 153 -11.83 -46.71 -9.53
N TYR A 154 -11.45 -45.45 -9.35
CA TYR A 154 -12.29 -44.27 -9.36
C TYR A 154 -11.60 -43.14 -10.12
N VAL A 155 -12.40 -42.21 -10.64
CA VAL A 155 -11.93 -41.00 -11.31
C VAL A 155 -12.79 -39.82 -10.89
N VAL A 156 -12.18 -38.65 -10.80
CA VAL A 156 -12.88 -37.37 -10.73
C VAL A 156 -12.59 -36.67 -12.06
N ASP A 157 -13.64 -36.52 -12.84
CA ASP A 157 -13.66 -35.83 -14.14
C ASP A 157 -15.00 -35.10 -14.23
N ASP A 158 -15.06 -33.92 -13.62
CA ASP A 158 -16.31 -33.17 -13.41
C ASP A 158 -16.05 -31.67 -13.26
N THR A 159 -17.06 -30.87 -13.56
CA THR A 159 -17.04 -29.41 -13.45
C THR A 159 -18.18 -28.95 -12.53
N ALA A 160 -17.84 -28.28 -11.43
CA ALA A 160 -18.83 -27.75 -10.49
C ALA A 160 -18.79 -26.22 -10.42
N GLY A 161 -19.94 -25.59 -10.68
CA GLY A 161 -20.16 -24.14 -10.53
C GLY A 161 -20.62 -23.79 -9.12
N SER A 162 -20.11 -22.70 -8.55
CA SER A 162 -20.51 -22.20 -7.24
C SER A 162 -20.20 -20.71 -7.07
N PHE A 163 -20.82 -20.08 -6.06
CA PHE A 163 -20.53 -18.70 -5.72
C PHE A 163 -19.07 -18.56 -5.28
N ALA A 164 -18.43 -17.46 -5.66
CA ALA A 164 -17.05 -17.16 -5.33
C ALA A 164 -16.90 -15.76 -4.77
N TYR A 165 -15.87 -15.56 -3.96
CA TYR A 165 -15.49 -14.26 -3.42
C TYR A 165 -13.98 -14.05 -3.51
N GLN A 166 -13.57 -12.79 -3.57
CA GLN A 166 -12.17 -12.43 -3.62
C GLN A 166 -11.84 -11.16 -2.83
N ALA A 167 -10.60 -11.07 -2.38
CA ALA A 167 -10.00 -9.87 -1.81
C ALA A 167 -8.75 -9.50 -2.62
N ILE A 168 -8.58 -8.22 -2.88
CA ILE A 168 -7.55 -7.68 -3.77
C ILE A 168 -6.77 -6.63 -2.99
N VAL A 169 -5.46 -6.72 -3.01
CA VAL A 169 -4.57 -5.64 -2.57
C VAL A 169 -3.53 -5.45 -3.66
N GLY A 170 -3.35 -4.22 -4.12
CA GLY A 170 -2.44 -3.96 -5.21
C GLY A 170 -1.87 -2.57 -5.22
N GLY A 171 -0.95 -2.36 -6.14
CA GLY A 171 -0.35 -1.08 -6.44
C GLY A 171 -0.32 -0.86 -7.94
N ALA A 172 -0.54 0.39 -8.36
CA ALA A 172 -0.41 0.82 -9.74
C ALA A 172 0.72 1.83 -9.87
N PHE A 173 1.57 1.64 -10.87
CA PHE A 173 2.71 2.50 -11.22
C PHE A 173 2.43 3.13 -12.58
N GLY A 174 2.37 4.46 -12.65
CA GLY A 174 2.15 5.16 -13.92
C GLY A 174 3.29 4.88 -14.90
N LEU A 175 2.96 4.55 -16.16
CA LEU A 175 3.96 4.37 -17.22
C LEU A 175 3.85 5.49 -18.26
N ALA A 176 2.63 5.82 -18.66
CA ALA A 176 2.30 6.87 -19.61
C ALA A 176 0.91 7.44 -19.27
N PRO A 177 0.44 8.52 -19.91
CA PRO A 177 -0.93 9.01 -19.70
C PRO A 177 -1.96 7.91 -19.89
N GLY A 178 -2.72 7.61 -18.83
CA GLY A 178 -3.73 6.54 -18.81
C GLY A 178 -3.17 5.12 -18.62
N LEU A 179 -1.91 4.85 -18.97
CA LEU A 179 -1.29 3.53 -18.84
C LEU A 179 -0.55 3.36 -17.52
N ALA A 180 -0.87 2.31 -16.77
CA ALA A 180 -0.18 1.94 -15.55
C ALA A 180 0.18 0.45 -15.54
N MET A 181 1.33 0.12 -14.95
CA MET A 181 1.65 -1.24 -14.52
C MET A 181 0.98 -1.53 -13.19
N THR A 182 0.43 -2.73 -13.02
CA THR A 182 -0.17 -3.16 -11.76
C THR A 182 0.60 -4.33 -11.17
N VAL A 183 0.68 -4.34 -9.84
CA VAL A 183 1.13 -5.50 -9.05
C VAL A 183 0.04 -5.80 -8.04
N GLU A 184 -0.51 -7.01 -8.07
CA GLU A 184 -1.68 -7.37 -7.28
C GLU A 184 -1.46 -8.68 -6.53
N TYR A 185 -1.80 -8.68 -5.26
CA TYR A 185 -2.05 -9.89 -4.50
C TYR A 185 -3.56 -10.12 -4.43
N ARG A 186 -3.99 -11.33 -4.79
CA ARG A 186 -5.40 -11.72 -4.81
C ARG A 186 -5.64 -12.97 -4.00
N TYR A 187 -6.56 -12.86 -3.06
CA TYR A 187 -7.18 -14.00 -2.39
C TYR A 187 -8.46 -14.38 -3.14
N PHE A 188 -8.64 -15.65 -3.47
CA PHE A 188 -9.82 -16.12 -4.20
C PHE A 188 -10.31 -17.47 -3.63
N ASN A 189 -11.63 -17.58 -3.42
CA ASN A 189 -12.23 -18.82 -2.93
C ASN A 189 -13.60 -19.09 -3.57
N VAL A 190 -13.92 -20.36 -3.74
CA VAL A 190 -15.18 -20.86 -4.29
C VAL A 190 -15.92 -21.60 -3.19
N LEU A 191 -17.17 -21.22 -2.93
CA LEU A 191 -17.97 -21.76 -1.84
C LEU A 191 -18.54 -23.13 -2.18
N SER A 192 -18.04 -24.17 -1.51
CA SER A 192 -18.63 -25.52 -1.51
C SER A 192 -18.91 -26.13 -2.90
N PRO A 193 -17.96 -26.13 -3.85
CA PRO A 193 -18.11 -26.89 -5.09
C PRO A 193 -18.31 -28.38 -4.76
N SER A 194 -19.13 -29.07 -5.55
CA SER A 194 -19.45 -30.50 -5.35
C SER A 194 -19.19 -31.26 -6.63
N LEU A 195 -18.10 -32.02 -6.65
CA LEU A 195 -17.65 -32.83 -7.78
C LEU A 195 -18.04 -34.29 -7.59
N GLU A 196 -18.44 -34.97 -8.66
CA GLU A 196 -18.75 -36.39 -8.65
C GLU A 196 -17.48 -37.27 -8.63
N ILE A 197 -17.52 -38.34 -7.84
CA ILE A 197 -16.51 -39.40 -7.89
C ILE A 197 -17.12 -40.59 -8.62
N THR A 198 -16.63 -40.85 -9.84
CA THR A 198 -17.13 -41.95 -10.66
C THR A 198 -16.28 -43.20 -10.47
N ARG A 199 -16.90 -44.34 -10.17
CA ARG A 199 -16.22 -45.65 -10.12
C ARG A 199 -16.04 -46.19 -11.53
N THR A 200 -14.81 -46.54 -11.90
CA THR A 200 -14.46 -47.05 -13.23
C THR A 200 -14.30 -48.57 -13.27
N SER A 201 -13.95 -49.23 -12.16
CA SER A 201 -13.86 -50.69 -12.07
C SER A 201 -13.91 -51.19 -10.62
N GLY A 202 -14.12 -52.50 -10.44
CA GLY A 202 -14.19 -53.20 -9.15
C GLY A 202 -15.48 -52.94 -8.33
N PRO A 203 -15.61 -53.59 -7.15
CA PRO A 203 -16.79 -53.44 -6.29
C PRO A 203 -16.89 -52.04 -5.65
N ALA A 204 -18.10 -51.67 -5.21
CA ALA A 204 -18.28 -50.45 -4.41
C ALA A 204 -17.54 -50.57 -3.07
N GLN A 205 -16.98 -49.47 -2.58
CA GLN A 205 -16.32 -49.42 -1.28
C GLN A 205 -17.04 -48.46 -0.36
N ALA A 206 -17.36 -48.92 0.85
CA ALA A 206 -18.09 -48.14 1.85
C ALA A 206 -17.36 -46.85 2.27
N ASN A 207 -16.04 -46.78 2.09
CA ASN A 207 -15.21 -45.66 2.52
C ASN A 207 -14.90 -44.64 1.41
N VAL A 208 -15.42 -44.83 0.19
CA VAL A 208 -15.25 -43.87 -0.91
C VAL A 208 -16.56 -43.09 -1.07
N PRO A 209 -16.59 -41.78 -0.75
CA PRO A 209 -17.81 -40.99 -0.92
C PRO A 209 -18.14 -40.85 -2.41
N GLY A 210 -19.43 -40.73 -2.76
CA GLY A 210 -19.85 -40.49 -4.15
C GLY A 210 -19.59 -39.07 -4.66
N ARG A 211 -19.27 -38.14 -3.75
CA ARG A 211 -18.98 -36.74 -4.06
C ARG A 211 -17.81 -36.23 -3.25
N TRP A 212 -17.01 -35.36 -3.87
CA TRP A 212 -15.92 -34.62 -3.23
C TRP A 212 -16.24 -33.13 -3.23
N LYS A 213 -15.98 -32.47 -2.11
CA LYS A 213 -16.10 -31.02 -1.97
C LYS A 213 -14.73 -30.44 -1.65
N PRO A 214 -13.98 -29.94 -2.65
CA PRO A 214 -12.68 -29.37 -2.39
C PRO A 214 -12.82 -28.09 -1.55
N GLU A 215 -12.19 -28.08 -0.37
CA GLU A 215 -12.07 -26.91 0.50
C GLU A 215 -10.67 -26.33 0.31
N GLY A 216 -10.52 -25.33 -0.55
CA GLY A 216 -9.20 -24.74 -0.75
C GLY A 216 -9.21 -23.36 -1.37
N GLU A 217 -8.35 -22.52 -0.85
CA GLU A 217 -8.23 -21.10 -1.16
C GLU A 217 -7.04 -20.84 -2.09
N ASN A 218 -7.18 -19.85 -2.96
CA ASN A 218 -6.14 -19.45 -3.90
C ASN A 218 -5.51 -18.14 -3.45
N HIS A 219 -4.19 -18.12 -3.50
CA HIS A 219 -3.37 -16.93 -3.31
C HIS A 219 -2.61 -16.68 -4.61
N SER A 220 -2.98 -15.64 -5.34
CA SER A 220 -2.32 -15.27 -6.59
C SER A 220 -1.49 -14.00 -6.40
N LEU A 221 -0.33 -13.96 -7.06
CA LEU A 221 0.44 -12.74 -7.27
C LEU A 221 0.47 -12.46 -8.76
N LEU A 222 -0.07 -11.32 -9.17
CA LEU A 222 -0.24 -10.92 -10.56
C LEU A 222 0.55 -9.66 -10.86
N VAL A 223 1.11 -9.61 -12.07
CA VAL A 223 1.64 -8.39 -12.68
C VAL A 223 0.81 -8.13 -13.92
N GLY A 224 0.43 -6.87 -14.13
CA GLY A 224 -0.49 -6.50 -15.19
C GLY A 224 -0.30 -5.11 -15.74
N LEU A 225 -1.16 -4.77 -16.68
CA LEU A 225 -1.30 -3.44 -17.25
C LEU A 225 -2.76 -2.99 -17.11
N ARG A 226 -2.94 -1.70 -16.83
CA ARG A 226 -4.23 -1.02 -16.80
C ARG A 226 -4.18 0.20 -17.69
N TYR A 227 -5.15 0.35 -18.58
CA TYR A 227 -5.29 1.52 -19.43
C TYR A 227 -6.62 2.24 -19.14
N ALA A 228 -6.54 3.47 -18.65
CA ALA A 228 -7.65 4.37 -18.46
C ALA A 228 -7.82 5.28 -19.69
N PHE A 229 -9.01 5.28 -20.28
CA PHE A 229 -9.27 5.96 -21.56
C PHE A 229 -9.43 7.48 -21.44
N ASN A 230 -9.80 7.98 -20.26
CA ASN A 230 -9.96 9.40 -20.00
C ASN A 230 -9.02 9.85 -18.88
N PRO A 231 -7.68 9.76 -19.08
CA PRO A 231 -6.76 10.19 -18.05
C PRO A 231 -6.98 11.69 -17.79
N PRO A 232 -7.03 12.12 -16.51
CA PRO A 232 -7.07 13.54 -16.19
C PRO A 232 -5.95 14.27 -16.94
N ALA A 233 -6.28 15.43 -17.52
CA ALA A 233 -5.30 16.25 -18.21
C ALA A 233 -4.11 16.44 -17.28
N ALA A 234 -2.90 16.12 -17.76
CA ALA A 234 -1.69 16.33 -16.99
C ALA A 234 -1.71 17.79 -16.52
N ALA A 235 -1.84 18.00 -15.21
CA ALA A 235 -1.75 19.34 -14.65
C ALA A 235 -0.43 19.90 -15.17
N ALA A 236 -0.52 20.99 -15.94
CA ALA A 236 0.65 21.67 -16.47
C ALA A 236 1.65 21.79 -15.32
N PRO A 237 2.95 21.52 -15.54
CA PRO A 237 3.94 21.71 -14.49
C PRO A 237 3.69 23.10 -13.94
N VAL A 238 3.22 23.17 -12.69
CA VAL A 238 3.04 24.43 -12.01
C VAL A 238 4.46 24.95 -11.97
N ALA A 239 4.78 25.93 -12.82
CA ALA A 239 6.05 26.61 -12.75
C ALA A 239 6.21 26.95 -11.27
N GLU A 240 7.28 26.42 -10.64
CA GLU A 240 7.58 26.76 -9.25
C GLU A 240 7.44 28.29 -9.17
N ALA A 241 6.42 28.75 -8.43
CA ALA A 241 6.28 30.17 -8.19
C ALA A 241 7.65 30.59 -7.64
N PRO A 242 8.31 31.60 -8.24
CA PRO A 242 9.65 31.99 -7.85
C PRO A 242 9.73 32.02 -6.33
N ALA A 243 10.61 31.20 -5.76
CA ALA A 243 10.75 31.08 -4.31
C ALA A 243 10.76 32.49 -3.72
N ALA A 244 9.83 32.77 -2.81
CA ALA A 244 9.74 34.08 -2.20
C ALA A 244 11.15 34.44 -1.67
N PRO A 245 11.69 35.62 -2.01
CA PRO A 245 13.04 35.97 -1.62
C PRO A 245 13.18 35.79 -0.09
N PRO A 246 14.30 35.22 0.38
CA PRO A 246 14.49 34.97 1.80
C PRO A 246 14.21 36.26 2.59
N PRO A 247 13.50 36.18 3.73
CA PRO A 247 13.20 37.36 4.52
C PRO A 247 14.51 38.11 4.80
N PRO A 248 14.54 39.45 4.61
CA PRO A 248 15.76 40.22 4.76
C PRO A 248 16.35 39.98 6.14
N PRO A 249 17.67 39.77 6.27
CA PRO A 249 18.30 39.56 7.55
C PRO A 249 18.01 40.76 8.47
N SER A 250 17.41 40.50 9.63
CA SER A 250 17.18 41.52 10.65
C SER A 250 18.53 41.96 11.21
N VAL A 251 18.94 43.20 10.90
CA VAL A 251 20.17 43.78 11.43
C VAL A 251 19.94 44.15 12.90
N ALA A 252 20.29 43.26 13.82
CA ALA A 252 20.33 43.59 15.25
C ALA A 252 21.46 44.59 15.49
N ARG A 253 21.13 45.77 16.03
CA ARG A 253 22.09 46.85 16.29
C ARG A 253 22.21 47.05 17.80
N THR A 254 23.37 46.75 18.37
CA THR A 254 23.62 46.81 19.81
C THR A 254 24.26 48.14 20.19
N TYR A 255 23.73 48.77 21.25
CA TYR A 255 24.27 50.00 21.83
C TYR A 255 24.77 49.70 23.25
N LEU A 256 26.01 50.08 23.55
CA LEU A 256 26.60 49.93 24.88
C LEU A 256 26.66 51.30 25.57
N VAL A 257 26.08 51.36 26.77
CA VAL A 257 26.07 52.55 27.63
C VAL A 257 26.88 52.25 28.88
N PHE A 258 27.89 53.08 29.13
CA PHE A 258 28.73 52.96 30.32
C PHE A 258 28.27 53.95 31.40
N PHE A 259 28.29 53.46 32.63
CA PHE A 259 28.03 54.23 33.83
C PHE A 259 29.32 54.38 34.63
N ASP A 260 29.42 55.47 35.39
CA ASP A 260 30.52 55.66 36.32
C ASP A 260 30.52 54.60 37.43
N TRP A 261 31.66 54.51 38.12
CA TRP A 261 31.83 53.55 39.20
C TRP A 261 30.72 53.72 40.24
N ASN A 262 30.07 52.59 40.55
CA ASN A 262 28.99 52.53 41.53
C ASN A 262 27.79 53.48 41.28
N SER A 263 27.62 53.97 40.05
CA SER A 263 26.54 54.91 39.70
C SER A 263 25.53 54.29 38.72
N ALA A 264 24.31 54.81 38.75
CA ALA A 264 23.28 54.59 37.74
C ALA A 264 22.91 55.90 37.01
N ASP A 265 23.66 56.98 37.25
CA ASP A 265 23.38 58.27 36.63
C ASP A 265 23.87 58.29 35.17
N LEU A 266 23.05 58.84 34.28
CA LEU A 266 23.38 58.95 32.87
C LEU A 266 24.30 60.15 32.62
N THR A 267 25.53 59.87 32.22
CA THR A 267 26.47 60.87 31.69
C THR A 267 25.92 61.52 30.42
N ASP A 268 26.42 62.70 30.05
CA ASP A 268 26.02 63.36 28.80
C ASP A 268 26.27 62.47 27.58
N ARG A 269 27.38 61.71 27.59
CA ARG A 269 27.72 60.76 26.54
C ARG A 269 26.74 59.58 26.49
N ALA A 270 26.33 59.05 27.64
CA ALA A 270 25.31 58.00 27.73
C ALA A 270 23.97 58.47 27.15
N ARG A 271 23.53 59.69 27.49
CA ARG A 271 22.29 60.28 26.95
C ARG A 271 22.34 60.45 25.44
N GLN A 272 23.50 60.82 24.88
CA GLN A 272 23.66 60.92 23.43
C GLN A 272 23.54 59.56 22.73
N ILE A 273 24.15 58.50 23.28
CA ILE A 273 24.07 57.13 22.71
C ILE A 273 22.64 56.60 22.76
N ILE A 274 21.93 56.82 23.88
CA ILE A 274 20.51 56.45 24.01
C ILE A 274 19.66 57.22 23.00
N GLY A 275 19.92 58.52 22.81
CA GLY A 275 19.26 59.32 21.79
C GLY A 275 19.47 58.80 20.37
N GLU A 276 20.69 58.37 20.04
CA GLU A 276 21.01 57.76 18.75
C GLU A 276 20.30 56.41 18.57
N ALA A 277 20.31 55.56 19.60
CA ALA A 277 19.61 54.28 19.61
C ALA A 277 18.09 54.46 19.40
N ALA A 278 17.48 55.40 20.10
CA ALA A 278 16.06 55.73 19.96
C ALA A 278 15.73 56.28 18.56
N GLY A 279 16.58 57.16 18.02
CA GLY A 279 16.44 57.66 16.65
C GLY A 279 16.51 56.55 15.61
N ASN A 280 17.45 55.62 15.77
CA ASN A 280 17.59 54.46 14.89
C ASN A 280 16.44 53.46 15.01
N ALA A 281 15.98 53.17 16.23
CA ALA A 281 14.83 52.30 16.46
C ALA A 281 13.57 52.83 15.76
N ARG A 282 13.34 54.16 15.79
CA ARG A 282 12.23 54.80 15.06
C ARG A 282 12.41 54.73 13.55
N ARG A 283 13.60 55.02 13.03
CA ARG A 283 13.89 54.95 11.58
C ARG A 283 13.74 53.54 11.01
N LEU A 284 14.11 52.53 11.80
CA LEU A 284 14.09 51.12 11.39
C LEU A 284 12.77 50.42 11.75
N ALA A 285 11.79 51.14 12.32
CA ALA A 285 10.52 50.58 12.79
C ALA A 285 10.72 49.32 13.66
N ALA A 286 11.66 49.37 14.61
CA ALA A 286 11.98 48.23 15.47
C ALA A 286 10.73 47.80 16.27
N THR A 287 10.32 46.53 16.11
CA THR A 287 9.14 45.96 16.78
C THR A 287 9.44 45.39 18.17
N ARG A 288 10.73 45.23 18.50
CA ARG A 288 11.20 44.74 19.80
C ARG A 288 12.51 45.42 20.18
N ILE A 289 12.60 45.88 21.42
CA ILE A 289 13.81 46.45 22.03
C ILE A 289 14.10 45.64 23.28
N GLU A 290 15.32 45.13 23.41
CA GLU A 290 15.80 44.43 24.60
C GLU A 290 16.77 45.34 25.35
N LEU A 291 16.59 45.46 26.66
CA LEU A 291 17.40 46.31 27.52
C LEU A 291 17.86 45.50 28.73
N ALA A 292 19.17 45.50 28.97
CA ALA A 292 19.79 44.78 30.07
C ALA A 292 20.80 45.69 30.77
N GLY A 293 20.69 45.79 32.09
CA GLY A 293 21.66 46.48 32.94
C GLY A 293 22.68 45.49 33.50
N HIS A 294 23.95 45.90 33.58
CA HIS A 294 25.02 45.09 34.15
C HIS A 294 25.83 45.91 35.16
N ALA A 295 26.26 45.24 36.24
CA ALA A 295 27.19 45.74 37.25
C ALA A 295 28.41 44.82 37.35
N ASP A 296 29.56 45.40 37.71
CA ASP A 296 30.79 44.65 37.94
C ASP A 296 30.66 43.76 39.21
N ARG A 297 31.47 42.70 39.30
CA ARG A 297 31.49 41.70 40.38
C ARG A 297 32.16 42.20 41.67
N SER A 298 32.48 43.48 41.78
CA SER A 298 33.19 44.06 42.92
C SER A 298 32.35 44.15 44.22
N GLY A 299 31.02 44.14 44.12
CA GLY A 299 30.09 44.14 45.26
C GLY A 299 29.45 42.77 45.54
N THR A 300 28.59 42.70 46.57
CA THR A 300 27.80 41.49 46.85
C THR A 300 26.79 41.20 45.72
N PRO A 301 26.40 39.94 45.47
CA PRO A 301 25.44 39.61 44.41
C PRO A 301 24.13 40.41 44.50
N ALA A 302 23.56 40.54 45.70
CA ALA A 302 22.34 41.32 45.93
C ALA A 302 22.53 42.82 45.69
N TYR A 303 23.74 43.34 45.90
CA TYR A 303 24.07 44.73 45.59
C TYR A 303 24.18 44.96 44.08
N ASN A 304 24.93 44.11 43.39
CA ASN A 304 25.15 44.22 41.95
C ASN A 304 23.86 44.02 41.15
N GLN A 305 22.97 43.14 41.63
CA GLN A 305 21.64 42.96 41.05
C GLN A 305 20.80 44.24 41.13
N ARG A 306 20.71 44.86 42.32
CA ARG A 306 19.98 46.12 42.50
C ARG A 306 20.59 47.26 41.66
N LEU A 307 21.92 47.33 41.57
CA LEU A 307 22.59 48.33 40.73
C LEU A 307 22.31 48.10 39.23
N SER A 308 22.30 46.85 38.79
CA SER A 308 21.95 46.46 37.41
C SER A 308 20.52 46.84 37.06
N GLU A 309 19.56 46.60 37.95
CA GLU A 309 18.16 46.98 37.77
C GLU A 309 17.98 48.50 37.69
N ARG A 310 18.65 49.26 38.57
CA ARG A 310 18.61 50.74 38.51
C ARG A 310 19.15 51.26 37.19
N ARG A 311 20.25 50.70 36.69
CA ARG A 311 20.82 51.06 35.37
C ARG A 311 19.91 50.71 34.20
N ALA A 312 19.05 49.70 34.37
CA ALA A 312 18.09 49.31 33.35
C ALA A 312 16.81 50.17 33.36
N GLN A 313 16.54 50.90 34.45
CA GLN A 313 15.30 51.68 34.64
C GLN A 313 15.43 53.16 34.25
N VAL A 314 16.66 53.66 34.08
CA VAL A 314 16.97 55.07 33.77
C VAL A 314 17.02 55.36 32.27
#